data_AF-A0A841DPU9-F1
#
_entry.id   AF-A0A841DPU9-F1
#
_cell.length_a   1.000
_cell.length_b   1.000
_cell.length_c   1.000
_cell.angle_alpha   90.00
_cell.angle_beta   90.00
_cell.angle_gamma   90.00
#
_symmetry.space_group_name_H-M   'P 1'
#
loop_
_entity.id
_entity.type
_entity.pdbx_description
1 polymer ?
#
loop_
_entity_poly.entity_id
_entity_poly.type
_entity_poly.pdbx_seq_one_letter_code
_entity_poly.pdbx_strand_id
1 'polypeptide(L)'
;MTFRTDTLVGVSTPAAVPAPRQSLTIVCAALAGAIPMITLVLWFVLGADGIGPFPASWAPIAVIAVAGGAYACCELAGFRTPPLEYANRSAAEIEADSWRRFTASTFTRFALCEAVFLVSVALAFSVHSFWVVLIGAVIALPLFFLEAWPGERNQRRFAAALESRGIPSYLTGGRLQD
;
A
#
# COMPACT_ATOMS: atom_id res chain seq x y z
N MET A 1 41.26 42.81 -32.45
CA MET A 1 40.78 42.40 -31.11
C MET A 1 39.29 42.13 -31.23
N THR A 2 38.90 40.86 -31.31
CA THR A 2 37.49 40.45 -31.44
C THR A 2 37.20 39.51 -30.29
N PHE A 3 36.43 39.99 -29.31
CA PHE A 3 36.00 39.22 -28.15
C PHE A 3 34.90 38.25 -28.58
N ARG A 4 35.14 36.94 -28.40
CA ARG A 4 34.14 35.88 -28.60
C ARG A 4 33.44 35.64 -27.26
N THR A 5 32.17 35.97 -27.19
CA THR A 5 31.31 35.74 -26.02
C THR A 5 30.73 34.33 -26.10
N ASP A 6 31.41 33.35 -25.50
CA ASP A 6 30.86 31.99 -25.38
C ASP A 6 29.72 32.01 -24.36
N THR A 7 28.50 31.88 -24.87
CA THR A 7 27.28 31.82 -24.08
C THR A 7 27.16 30.39 -23.55
N LEU A 8 27.47 30.19 -22.27
CA LEU A 8 27.25 28.92 -21.58
C LEU A 8 25.74 28.69 -21.43
N VAL A 9 25.16 27.96 -22.39
CA VAL A 9 23.83 27.38 -22.26
C VAL A 9 23.90 26.34 -21.15
N GLY A 10 23.46 26.71 -19.95
CA GLY A 10 23.30 25.79 -18.84
C GLY A 10 22.32 24.70 -19.25
N VAL A 11 22.84 23.49 -19.48
CA VAL A 11 22.03 22.28 -19.58
C VAL A 11 21.44 22.05 -18.19
N SER A 12 20.20 22.49 -18.00
CA SER A 12 19.38 22.09 -16.86
C SER A 12 19.11 20.60 -17.01
N THR A 13 19.90 19.77 -16.31
CA THR A 13 19.61 18.35 -16.16
C THR A 13 18.19 18.23 -15.61
N PRO A 14 17.22 17.65 -16.33
CA PRO A 14 15.88 17.48 -15.79
C PRO A 14 16.00 16.66 -14.51
N ALA A 15 15.46 17.17 -13.41
CA ALA A 15 15.37 16.43 -12.17
C ALA A 15 14.68 15.10 -12.48
N ALA A 16 15.38 13.98 -12.26
CA ALA A 16 14.83 12.67 -12.53
C ALA A 16 13.55 12.50 -11.71
N VAL A 17 12.39 12.50 -12.39
CA VAL A 17 11.12 12.22 -11.74
C VAL A 17 11.24 10.80 -11.17
N PRO A 18 11.06 10.59 -9.85
CA PRO A 18 11.13 9.26 -9.29
C PRO A 18 10.13 8.38 -10.02
N ALA A 19 10.57 7.21 -10.48
CA ALA A 19 9.71 6.26 -11.16
C ALA A 19 8.44 6.04 -10.30
N PRO A 20 7.22 5.96 -10.88
CA PRO A 20 5.96 5.86 -10.15
C PRO A 20 5.97 4.84 -9.00
N ARG A 21 6.72 3.74 -9.18
CA ARG A 21 7.01 2.70 -8.19
C ARG A 21 7.67 3.21 -6.91
N GLN A 22 8.66 4.08 -7.01
CA GLN A 22 9.43 4.56 -5.86
C GLN A 22 8.59 5.47 -4.97
N SER A 23 7.82 6.39 -5.57
CA SER A 23 6.86 7.22 -4.84
C SER A 23 5.83 6.37 -4.09
N LEU A 24 5.22 5.39 -4.77
CA LEU A 24 4.26 4.48 -4.16
C LEU A 24 4.87 3.67 -3.01
N THR A 25 6.09 3.15 -3.19
CA THR A 25 6.79 2.38 -2.15
C THR A 25 7.09 3.23 -0.93
N ILE A 26 7.53 4.48 -1.10
CA ILE A 26 7.78 5.41 0.00
C ILE A 26 6.50 5.70 0.77
N VAL A 27 5.39 5.98 0.07
CA VAL A 27 4.09 6.23 0.70
C VAL A 27 3.61 5.00 1.47
N CYS A 28 3.65 3.82 0.86
CA CYS A 28 3.29 2.56 1.53
C CYS A 28 4.18 2.28 2.75
N ALA A 29 5.49 2.53 2.67
CA ALA A 29 6.40 2.35 3.80
C ALA A 29 6.13 3.34 4.94
N ALA A 30 5.86 4.61 4.61
CA ALA A 30 5.50 5.62 5.60
C ALA A 30 4.21 5.25 6.34
N LEU A 31 3.20 4.81 5.58
CA LEU A 31 1.92 4.36 6.11
C LEU A 31 2.06 3.10 6.97
N ALA A 32 2.87 2.12 6.55
CA ALA A 32 3.17 0.94 7.36
C ALA A 32 3.88 1.30 8.67
N GLY A 33 4.79 2.28 8.62
CA GLY A 33 5.51 2.81 9.78
C GLY A 33 4.61 3.54 10.78
N ALA A 34 3.42 4.01 10.37
CA ALA A 34 2.47 4.63 11.27
C ALA A 34 1.95 3.62 12.33
N ILE A 35 1.80 2.34 11.99
CA ILE A 35 1.30 1.30 12.92
C ILE A 35 2.20 1.17 14.16
N PRO A 36 3.52 0.90 14.06
CA PRO A 36 4.38 0.81 15.23
C PRO A 36 4.50 2.16 15.95
N MET A 37 4.47 3.29 15.23
CA MET A 37 4.51 4.61 15.86
C MET A 37 3.26 4.87 16.72
N ILE A 38 2.06 4.61 16.20
CA ILE A 38 0.80 4.74 16.93
C ILE A 38 0.77 3.77 18.11
N THR A 39 1.22 2.53 17.90
CA THR A 39 1.32 1.52 18.97
C THR A 39 2.22 2.00 20.11
N LEU A 40 3.36 2.62 19.78
CA LEU A 40 4.27 3.22 20.75
C LEU A 40 3.64 4.43 21.47
N VAL A 41 2.89 5.28 20.78
CA VAL A 41 2.17 6.39 21.43
C VAL A 41 1.12 5.85 22.40
N LEU A 42 0.35 4.84 21.98
CA LEU A 42 -0.69 4.24 22.80
C LEU A 42 -0.14 3.46 24.00
N TRP A 43 1.11 3.02 23.97
CA TRP A 43 1.79 2.48 25.15
C TRP A 43 1.77 3.47 26.31
N PHE A 44 2.06 4.74 26.07
CA PHE A 44 2.05 5.77 27.12
C PHE A 44 0.64 6.10 27.63
N VAL A 45 -0.39 5.76 26.87
CA VAL A 45 -1.79 6.03 27.24
C VAL A 45 -2.43 4.86 27.98
N LEU A 46 -2.21 3.63 27.50
CA LEU A 46 -2.91 2.43 27.96
C LEU A 46 -2.01 1.42 28.68
N GLY A 47 -0.68 1.54 28.55
CA GLY A 47 0.31 0.57 29.05
C GLY A 47 1.36 1.14 30.00
N ALA A 48 1.25 2.42 30.39
CA ALA A 48 2.25 3.10 31.21
C ALA A 48 2.44 2.44 32.59
N ASP A 49 1.36 1.92 33.18
CA ASP A 49 1.37 1.20 34.46
C ASP A 49 1.66 -0.31 34.29
N GLY A 50 2.04 -0.74 33.07
CA GLY A 50 2.20 -2.12 32.65
C GLY A 50 1.09 -2.60 31.71
N ILE A 51 1.25 -3.79 31.12
CA ILE A 51 0.33 -4.32 30.09
C ILE A 51 -1.01 -4.78 30.71
N GLY A 52 -1.03 -5.02 32.03
CA GLY A 52 -2.23 -5.47 32.74
C GLY A 52 -2.66 -6.91 32.39
N PRO A 53 -3.79 -7.36 32.98
CA PRO A 53 -4.35 -8.67 32.67
C PRO A 53 -4.88 -8.72 31.24
N PHE A 54 -4.94 -9.93 30.68
CA PHE A 54 -5.52 -10.14 29.37
C PHE A 54 -7.00 -9.72 29.34
N PRO A 55 -7.46 -8.98 28.32
CA PRO A 55 -8.82 -8.44 28.25
C PRO A 55 -9.86 -9.56 28.10
N ALA A 56 -11.13 -9.20 28.31
CA ALA A 56 -12.25 -10.10 28.05
C ALA A 56 -12.17 -10.68 26.64
N SER A 57 -12.37 -12.00 26.52
CA SER A 57 -12.12 -12.77 25.29
C SER A 57 -12.85 -12.27 24.05
N TRP A 58 -13.99 -11.58 24.24
CA TRP A 58 -14.77 -11.01 23.13
C TRP A 58 -13.99 -9.95 22.33
N ALA A 59 -13.12 -9.17 22.96
CA ALA A 59 -12.43 -8.06 22.28
C ALA A 59 -11.35 -8.56 21.29
N PRO A 60 -10.45 -9.50 21.67
CA PRO A 60 -9.58 -10.19 20.71
C PRO A 60 -10.35 -10.91 19.60
N ILE A 61 -11.46 -11.58 19.92
CA ILE A 61 -12.29 -12.25 18.92
C ILE A 61 -12.85 -11.25 17.90
N ALA A 62 -13.31 -10.08 18.35
CA ALA A 62 -13.80 -9.02 17.47
C ALA A 62 -12.70 -8.52 16.52
N VAL A 63 -11.46 -8.32 17.00
CA VAL A 63 -10.32 -7.93 16.15
C VAL A 63 -10.05 -9.00 15.08
N ILE A 64 -10.06 -10.28 15.47
CA ILE A 64 -9.86 -11.40 14.53
C ILE A 64 -10.99 -11.45 13.51
N ALA A 65 -12.25 -11.25 13.92
CA ALA A 65 -13.39 -11.22 13.01
C ALA A 65 -13.28 -10.08 11.98
N VAL A 66 -12.84 -8.89 12.42
CA VAL A 66 -12.60 -7.75 11.54
C VAL A 66 -11.44 -8.04 10.58
N ALA A 67 -10.37 -8.68 11.05
CA ALA A 67 -9.26 -9.10 10.19
C ALA A 67 -9.71 -10.10 9.11
N GLY A 68 -10.54 -11.09 9.48
CA GLY A 68 -11.14 -12.03 8.54
C GLY A 68 -12.03 -11.32 7.50
N GLY A 69 -12.84 -10.34 7.94
CA GLY A 69 -13.65 -9.51 7.05
C GLY A 69 -12.80 -8.67 6.09
N ALA A 70 -11.73 -8.04 6.59
CA ALA A 70 -10.80 -7.27 5.77
C ALA A 70 -10.10 -8.16 4.73
N TYR A 71 -9.67 -9.36 5.12
CA TYR A 71 -9.09 -10.34 4.21
C TYR A 71 -10.09 -10.76 3.12
N ALA A 72 -11.33 -11.09 3.49
CA ALA A 72 -12.37 -11.43 2.51
C ALA A 72 -12.66 -10.26 1.56
N CYS A 73 -12.71 -9.03 2.07
CA CYS A 73 -12.83 -7.82 1.24
C CYS A 73 -11.63 -7.63 0.30
N CYS A 74 -10.41 -7.89 0.76
CA CYS A 74 -9.21 -7.85 -0.08
C CYS A 74 -9.29 -8.88 -1.23
N GLU A 75 -9.79 -10.09 -0.99
CA GLU A 75 -9.99 -11.07 -2.07
C GLU A 75 -11.07 -10.63 -3.06
N LEU A 76 -12.20 -10.12 -2.56
CA LEU A 76 -13.34 -9.72 -3.38
C LEU A 76 -13.06 -8.45 -4.21
N ALA A 77 -12.40 -7.45 -3.62
CA ALA A 77 -12.14 -6.16 -4.24
C ALA A 77 -10.76 -6.08 -4.93
N GLY A 78 -9.77 -6.83 -4.45
CA GLY A 78 -8.37 -6.66 -4.84
C GLY A 78 -8.02 -7.26 -6.21
N PHE A 79 -8.73 -8.29 -6.69
CA PHE A 79 -8.37 -9.00 -7.93
C PHE A 79 -9.39 -8.89 -9.07
N ARG A 80 -10.55 -8.26 -8.86
CA ARG A 80 -11.52 -7.98 -9.94
C ARG A 80 -11.13 -6.73 -10.73
N THR A 81 -9.89 -6.63 -11.16
CA THR A 81 -9.49 -5.55 -12.08
C THR A 81 -9.98 -5.92 -13.48
N PRO A 82 -10.88 -5.12 -14.09
CA PRO A 82 -11.33 -5.39 -15.45
C PRO A 82 -10.13 -5.39 -16.39
N PRO A 83 -10.07 -6.33 -17.34
CA PRO A 83 -8.99 -6.37 -18.32
C PRO A 83 -8.90 -5.04 -19.08
N LEU A 84 -7.72 -4.72 -19.62
CA LEU A 84 -7.58 -3.58 -20.51
C LEU A 84 -8.43 -3.82 -21.78
N GLU A 85 -9.25 -2.84 -22.16
CA GLU A 85 -10.19 -2.96 -23.30
C GLU A 85 -9.76 -2.13 -24.53
N TYR A 86 -8.73 -1.30 -24.41
CA TYR A 86 -8.44 -0.24 -25.38
C TYR A 86 -7.13 -0.48 -26.13
N ALA A 87 -7.16 -1.31 -27.18
CA ALA A 87 -6.02 -1.54 -28.07
C ALA A 87 -5.65 -0.31 -28.93
N ASN A 88 -6.55 0.68 -29.02
CA ASN A 88 -6.40 1.85 -29.91
C ASN A 88 -5.72 3.06 -29.22
N ARG A 89 -5.28 2.93 -27.97
CA ARG A 89 -4.61 4.01 -27.21
C ARG A 89 -3.10 3.92 -27.33
N SER A 90 -2.41 5.04 -27.11
CA SER A 90 -0.95 5.05 -27.12
C SER A 90 -0.38 4.23 -25.94
N ALA A 91 0.81 3.67 -26.11
CA ALA A 91 1.46 2.88 -25.06
C ALA A 91 1.65 3.68 -23.76
N ALA A 92 1.97 4.97 -23.87
CA ALA A 92 2.11 5.87 -22.72
C ALA A 92 0.80 6.07 -21.94
N GLU A 93 -0.35 6.15 -22.64
CA GLU A 93 -1.67 6.26 -21.98
C GLU A 93 -2.08 4.94 -21.30
N ILE A 94 -1.76 3.80 -21.91
CA ILE A 94 -2.03 2.48 -21.35
C ILE A 94 -1.19 2.24 -20.08
N GLU A 95 0.08 2.61 -20.11
CA GLU A 95 0.97 2.55 -18.95
C GLU A 95 0.47 3.44 -17.81
N ALA A 96 0.11 4.70 -18.10
CA ALA A 96 -0.39 5.63 -17.10
C ALA A 96 -1.71 5.15 -16.45
N ASP A 97 -2.66 4.61 -17.22
CA ASP A 97 -3.90 4.04 -16.67
C ASP A 97 -3.62 2.78 -15.83
N SER A 98 -2.69 1.93 -16.27
CA SER A 98 -2.28 0.73 -15.54
C SER A 98 -1.68 1.08 -14.17
N TRP A 99 -0.80 2.09 -14.12
CA TRP A 99 -0.22 2.60 -12.87
C TRP A 99 -1.26 3.25 -11.96
N ARG A 100 -2.22 4.00 -12.51
CA ARG A 100 -3.32 4.58 -11.74
C ARG A 100 -4.18 3.50 -11.09
N ARG A 101 -4.55 2.47 -11.84
CA ARG A 101 -5.34 1.32 -11.33
C ARG A 101 -4.57 0.53 -10.27
N PHE A 102 -3.28 0.28 -10.50
CA PHE A 102 -2.42 -0.40 -9.52
C PHE A 102 -2.30 0.39 -8.22
N THR A 103 -2.09 1.70 -8.32
CA THR A 103 -2.03 2.61 -7.16
C THR A 103 -3.34 2.61 -6.39
N ALA A 104 -4.49 2.76 -7.08
CA ALA A 104 -5.80 2.72 -6.43
C ALA A 104 -6.06 1.39 -5.71
N SER A 105 -5.76 0.26 -6.35
CA SER A 105 -5.90 -1.07 -5.74
C SER A 105 -5.01 -1.22 -4.50
N THR A 106 -3.76 -0.75 -4.58
CA THR A 106 -2.81 -0.77 -3.45
C THR A 106 -3.34 0.05 -2.27
N PHE A 107 -3.87 1.25 -2.51
CA PHE A 107 -4.47 2.08 -1.47
C PHE A 107 -5.71 1.44 -0.84
N THR A 108 -6.58 0.79 -1.62
CA THR A 108 -7.74 0.09 -1.07
C THR A 108 -7.32 -1.05 -0.15
N ARG A 109 -6.34 -1.87 -0.56
CA ARG A 109 -5.81 -2.97 0.28
C ARG A 109 -5.13 -2.43 1.54
N PHE A 110 -4.39 -1.33 1.41
CA PHE A 110 -3.82 -0.64 2.56
C PHE A 110 -4.90 -0.19 3.56
N ALA A 111 -5.93 0.51 3.08
CA ALA A 111 -7.03 0.99 3.93
C ALA A 111 -7.76 -0.15 4.65
N LEU A 112 -7.93 -1.30 3.98
CA LEU A 112 -8.50 -2.50 4.60
C LEU A 112 -7.59 -3.07 5.70
N CYS A 113 -6.28 -3.13 5.48
CA CYS A 113 -5.33 -3.58 6.50
C CYS A 113 -5.27 -2.61 7.69
N GLU A 114 -5.28 -1.30 7.41
CA GLU A 114 -5.26 -0.25 8.42
C GLU A 114 -6.55 -0.23 9.24
N ALA A 115 -7.71 -0.49 8.62
CA ALA A 115 -8.99 -0.56 9.32
C ALA A 115 -8.97 -1.61 10.45
N VAL A 116 -8.31 -2.76 10.25
CA VAL A 116 -8.14 -3.77 11.30
C VAL A 116 -7.41 -3.18 12.51
N PHE A 117 -6.32 -2.44 12.28
CA PHE A 117 -5.57 -1.79 13.34
C PHE A 117 -6.39 -0.68 14.01
N LEU A 118 -7.04 0.21 13.25
CA LEU A 118 -7.83 1.31 13.82
C LEU A 118 -9.02 0.81 14.65
N VAL A 119 -9.68 -0.27 14.23
CA VAL A 119 -10.74 -0.91 15.02
C VAL A 119 -10.18 -1.49 16.32
N SER A 120 -8.99 -2.11 16.28
CA SER A 120 -8.33 -2.59 17.50
C SER A 120 -8.03 -1.46 18.48
N VAL A 121 -7.62 -0.29 17.99
CA VAL A 121 -7.38 0.91 18.81
C VAL A 121 -8.68 1.37 19.46
N ALA A 122 -9.77 1.49 18.70
CA ALA A 122 -11.07 1.88 19.24
C ALA A 122 -11.57 0.90 20.32
N LEU A 123 -11.40 -0.41 20.08
CA LEU A 123 -11.74 -1.45 21.06
C LEU A 123 -10.85 -1.38 22.30
N ALA A 124 -9.56 -1.09 22.15
CA ALA A 124 -8.62 -0.97 23.26
C ALA A 124 -9.04 0.11 24.26
N PHE A 125 -9.57 1.25 23.78
CA PHE A 125 -10.16 2.28 24.64
C PHE A 125 -11.45 1.83 25.31
N SER A 126 -12.25 0.99 24.65
CA SER A 126 -13.50 0.47 25.22
C SER A 126 -13.25 -0.48 26.39
N VAL A 127 -12.25 -1.36 26.28
CA VAL A 127 -11.88 -2.32 27.34
C VAL A 127 -10.71 -1.87 28.22
N HIS A 128 -10.18 -0.66 27.98
CA HIS A 128 -9.04 -0.09 28.69
C HIS A 128 -7.83 -1.05 28.73
N SER A 129 -7.49 -1.67 27.60
CA SER A 129 -6.44 -2.70 27.55
C SER A 129 -5.51 -2.55 26.35
N PHE A 130 -4.21 -2.41 26.63
CA PHE A 130 -3.17 -2.32 25.61
C PHE A 130 -2.98 -3.62 24.80
N TRP A 131 -3.35 -4.78 25.36
CA TRP A 131 -3.30 -6.07 24.65
C TRP A 131 -4.07 -6.05 23.33
N VAL A 132 -5.21 -5.34 23.27
CA VAL A 132 -6.03 -5.27 22.06
C VAL A 132 -5.30 -4.53 20.94
N VAL A 133 -4.54 -3.47 21.28
CA VAL A 133 -3.69 -2.74 20.33
C VAL A 133 -2.59 -3.64 19.78
N LEU A 134 -1.91 -4.40 20.65
CA LEU A 134 -0.85 -5.32 20.25
C LEU A 134 -1.36 -6.40 19.30
N ILE A 135 -2.52 -7.01 19.60
CA ILE A 135 -3.14 -8.01 18.74
C ILE A 135 -3.45 -7.41 17.37
N GLY A 136 -4.04 -6.21 17.35
CA GLY A 136 -4.32 -5.50 16.10
C GLY A 136 -3.06 -5.21 15.29
N ALA A 137 -1.99 -4.72 15.93
CA ALA A 137 -0.72 -4.44 15.26
C ALA A 137 -0.06 -5.71 14.70
N VAL A 138 -0.03 -6.79 15.50
CA VAL A 138 0.53 -8.10 15.12
C VAL A 138 -0.23 -8.74 13.96
N ILE A 139 -1.53 -8.47 13.81
CA ILE A 139 -2.33 -8.97 12.69
C ILE A 139 -2.21 -8.06 11.46
N ALA A 140 -2.33 -6.75 11.66
CA ALA A 140 -2.36 -5.77 10.57
C ALA A 140 -1.03 -5.67 9.82
N LEU A 141 0.12 -5.77 10.51
CA LEU A 141 1.43 -5.68 9.88
C LEU A 141 1.68 -6.84 8.90
N PRO A 142 1.57 -8.13 9.28
CA PRO A 142 1.68 -9.23 8.32
C PRO A 142 0.66 -9.14 7.19
N LEU A 143 -0.59 -8.77 7.48
CA LEU A 143 -1.62 -8.62 6.44
C LEU A 143 -1.22 -7.57 5.40
N PHE A 144 -0.70 -6.43 5.87
CA PHE A 144 -0.17 -5.38 5.00
C PHE A 144 1.04 -5.86 4.17
N PHE A 145 2.02 -6.50 4.80
CA PHE A 145 3.22 -6.98 4.11
C PHE A 145 2.90 -8.05 3.06
N LEU A 146 1.88 -8.88 3.29
CA LEU A 146 1.47 -9.93 2.37
C LEU A 146 0.61 -9.39 1.21
N GLU A 147 -0.38 -8.54 1.50
CA GLU A 147 -1.42 -8.20 0.50
C GLU A 147 -1.27 -6.80 -0.11
N ALA A 148 -0.76 -5.83 0.65
CA ALA A 148 -0.73 -4.42 0.26
C ALA A 148 0.67 -3.94 -0.14
N TRP A 149 1.73 -4.70 0.15
CA TRP A 149 3.09 -4.29 -0.20
C TRP A 149 3.26 -4.19 -1.74
N PRO A 150 3.73 -3.05 -2.28
CA PRO A 150 3.90 -2.82 -3.72
C PRO A 150 5.16 -3.52 -4.28
N GLY A 151 5.35 -4.79 -3.94
CA GLY A 151 6.48 -5.61 -4.39
C GLY A 151 6.27 -6.22 -5.78
N GLU A 152 7.34 -6.81 -6.32
CA GLU A 152 7.32 -7.43 -7.67
C GLU A 152 6.28 -8.53 -7.81
N ARG A 153 6.01 -9.29 -6.75
CA ARG A 153 4.99 -10.33 -6.73
C ARG A 153 3.61 -9.79 -7.03
N ASN A 154 3.23 -8.68 -6.38
CA ASN A 154 1.92 -8.07 -6.54
C ASN A 154 1.80 -7.35 -7.87
N GLN A 155 2.89 -6.72 -8.35
CA GLN A 155 2.95 -6.14 -9.69
C GLN A 155 2.76 -7.19 -10.79
N ARG A 156 3.45 -8.34 -10.72
CA ARG A 156 3.31 -9.42 -11.70
C ARG A 156 1.89 -10.02 -11.72
N ARG A 157 1.31 -10.24 -10.54
CA ARG A 157 -0.09 -10.72 -10.42
C ARG A 157 -1.08 -9.73 -11.03
N PHE A 158 -0.88 -8.43 -10.79
CA PHE A 158 -1.74 -7.38 -11.33
C PHE A 158 -1.58 -7.22 -12.85
N ALA A 159 -0.34 -7.25 -13.34
CA ALA A 159 -0.06 -7.25 -14.78
C ALA A 159 -0.73 -8.44 -15.48
N ALA A 160 -0.61 -9.66 -14.94
CA ALA A 160 -1.26 -10.84 -15.50
C ALA A 160 -2.80 -10.70 -15.58
N ALA A 161 -3.42 -10.06 -14.58
CA ALA A 161 -4.87 -9.80 -14.60
C ALA A 161 -5.26 -8.77 -15.68
N LEU A 162 -4.50 -7.67 -15.80
CA LEU A 162 -4.71 -6.63 -16.82
C LEU A 162 -4.50 -7.17 -18.25
N GLU A 163 -3.51 -8.04 -18.42
CA GLU A 163 -3.11 -8.63 -19.69
C GLU A 163 -3.94 -9.85 -20.10
N SER A 164 -4.99 -10.20 -19.34
CA SER A 164 -5.85 -11.36 -19.61
C SER A 164 -6.59 -11.31 -20.96
N ARG A 165 -6.66 -10.13 -21.61
CA ARG A 165 -7.16 -9.93 -22.97
C ARG A 165 -6.07 -9.70 -24.03
N GLY A 166 -4.81 -9.98 -23.71
CA GLY A 166 -3.67 -9.89 -24.62
C GLY A 166 -3.06 -8.50 -24.82
N ILE A 167 -3.60 -7.46 -24.15
CA ILE A 167 -3.07 -6.09 -24.23
C ILE A 167 -1.97 -5.90 -23.19
N PRO A 168 -0.73 -5.52 -23.56
CA PRO A 168 0.37 -5.32 -22.62
C PRO A 168 0.10 -4.17 -21.64
N SER A 169 0.42 -4.39 -20.36
CA SER A 169 0.20 -3.39 -19.29
C SER A 169 1.39 -2.45 -19.05
N TYR A 170 2.57 -2.81 -19.57
CA TYR A 170 3.86 -2.10 -19.42
C TYR A 170 4.34 -1.89 -17.97
N LEU A 171 3.62 -2.39 -16.96
CA LEU A 171 3.93 -2.21 -15.52
C LEU A 171 5.26 -2.81 -15.06
N THR A 172 5.72 -3.89 -15.69
CA THR A 172 6.98 -4.58 -15.36
C THR A 172 8.14 -4.24 -16.29
N GLY A 173 8.01 -3.21 -17.14
CA GLY A 173 9.07 -2.73 -18.03
C GLY A 173 9.46 -3.68 -19.17
N GLY A 174 8.65 -4.71 -19.44
CA GLY A 174 9.09 -5.91 -20.18
C GLY A 174 8.57 -6.11 -21.61
N ARG A 175 7.99 -5.13 -22.32
CA ARG A 175 7.59 -5.32 -23.75
C ARG A 175 7.88 -4.10 -24.62
N LEU A 176 9.13 -3.63 -24.61
CA LEU A 176 9.68 -2.75 -25.65
C LEU A 176 10.88 -3.41 -26.37
N GLN A 177 10.98 -4.73 -26.31
CA GLN A 177 11.92 -5.52 -27.10
C GLN A 177 11.14 -6.67 -27.72
N ASP A 178 10.49 -6.37 -28.85
CA ASP A 178 10.43 -7.19 -30.06
C ASP A 178 9.68 -6.40 -31.15
#